data_AF-U9TLV9-F1
#
_entry.id   AF-U9TLV9-F1
#
_cell.length_a   1.000
_cell.length_b   1.000
_cell.length_c   1.000
_cell.angle_alpha   90.00
_cell.angle_beta   90.00
_cell.angle_gamma   90.00
#
_symmetry.space_group_name_H-M   'P 1'
#
loop_
_entity.id
_entity.type
_entity.pdbx_description
1 polymer ?
#
loop_
_entity_poly.entity_id
_entity_poly.type
_entity_poly.pdbx_seq_one_letter_code
_entity_poly.pdbx_strand_id
1 'polypeptide(L)'
;MLKNIIHKKDKKTDANIYNEIARLNLAQRPKIYLFSYFTINEKSKSSAETALSFCENDEEKLAYLNNILSLIESSVHSTVNGDEMSSTSTEAEEMKFNDAVLKKFVQKLNLKQLEQFEPLKDKDIKKFYDFAGPDFTWPSTSDINERRAIYDYITDPDPRFQEGQGEEIAINRLAYRRLIETGSLDSSKGKYVHIEHGKLVGYGSELSEEEYMELIKKNPGMVYSLIEQEAVRIRFSSTANKKEW
;
A
#
# COMPACT_ATOMS: atom_id res chain seq x y z
N MET A 1 48.72 19.08 -28.70
CA MET A 1 48.25 18.25 -27.58
C MET A 1 46.82 18.64 -27.25
N LEU A 2 45.83 17.79 -27.53
CA LEU A 2 44.49 17.87 -26.95
C LEU A 2 43.92 16.45 -27.04
N LYS A 3 43.81 15.77 -25.90
CA LYS A 3 43.26 14.42 -25.76
C LYS A 3 41.74 14.51 -25.88
N ASN A 4 41.17 13.91 -26.93
CA ASN A 4 39.73 13.64 -27.00
C ASN A 4 39.40 12.51 -26.02
N ILE A 5 38.90 12.88 -24.85
CA ILE A 5 38.22 11.95 -23.95
C ILE A 5 36.82 11.74 -24.54
N ILE A 6 36.67 10.69 -25.34
CA ILE A 6 35.36 10.15 -25.69
C ILE A 6 34.80 9.60 -24.38
N HIS A 7 33.90 10.36 -23.74
CA HIS A 7 32.99 9.82 -22.75
C HIS A 7 32.18 8.73 -23.46
N LYS A 8 32.51 7.47 -23.17
CA LYS A 8 31.58 6.35 -23.34
C LYS A 8 30.40 6.66 -22.43
N LYS A 9 29.40 7.34 -22.98
CA LYS A 9 28.07 7.39 -22.40
C LYS A 9 27.56 5.97 -22.57
N ASP A 10 27.64 5.17 -21.51
CA ASP A 10 26.93 3.91 -21.47
C ASP A 10 25.48 4.21 -21.82
N LYS A 11 25.08 3.70 -22.98
CA LYS A 11 23.71 3.71 -23.44
C LYS A 11 23.00 2.84 -22.41
N LYS A 12 22.36 3.48 -21.42
CA LYS A 12 21.38 2.84 -20.55
C LYS A 12 20.26 2.42 -21.50
N THR A 13 20.37 1.22 -22.05
CA THR A 13 19.35 0.62 -22.88
C THR A 13 18.10 0.62 -22.01
N ASP A 14 17.05 1.33 -22.41
CA ASP A 14 15.79 1.31 -21.69
C ASP A 14 15.37 -0.15 -21.53
N ALA A 15 15.52 -0.67 -20.32
CA ALA A 15 15.27 -2.06 -19.99
C ALA A 15 13.76 -2.24 -19.94
N ASN A 16 13.16 -2.33 -21.13
CA ASN A 16 11.77 -2.75 -21.28
C ASN A 16 11.66 -4.21 -20.84
N ILE A 17 10.60 -4.55 -20.11
CA ILE A 17 10.37 -5.89 -19.55
C ILE A 17 10.48 -7.00 -20.59
N TYR A 18 10.14 -6.75 -21.85
CA TYR A 18 10.27 -7.72 -22.94
C TYR A 18 11.73 -8.09 -23.23
N ASN A 19 12.65 -7.12 -23.11
CA ASN A 19 14.08 -7.38 -23.27
C ASN A 19 14.63 -8.20 -22.09
N GLU A 20 14.14 -7.93 -20.89
CA GLU A 20 14.47 -8.70 -19.68
C GLU A 20 13.98 -10.14 -19.81
N ILE A 21 12.71 -10.36 -20.16
CA ILE A 21 12.15 -11.71 -20.40
C ILE A 21 12.92 -12.44 -21.50
N ALA A 22 13.30 -11.74 -22.58
CA ALA A 22 14.04 -12.34 -23.69
C ALA A 22 15.44 -12.80 -23.28
N ARG A 23 16.21 -11.96 -22.55
CA ARG A 23 17.59 -12.25 -22.16
C ARG A 23 17.70 -13.24 -21.00
N LEU A 24 16.72 -13.27 -20.10
CA LEU A 24 16.73 -14.14 -18.92
C LEU A 24 16.53 -15.61 -19.33
N ASN A 25 17.13 -16.52 -18.56
CA ASN A 25 17.16 -17.96 -18.85
C ASN A 25 15.84 -18.67 -18.49
N LEU A 26 14.71 -18.17 -18.99
CA LEU A 26 13.39 -18.80 -18.86
C LEU A 26 13.17 -19.82 -19.98
N ALA A 27 12.43 -20.89 -19.68
CA ALA A 27 11.95 -21.81 -20.71
C ALA A 27 11.00 -21.10 -21.69
N GLN A 28 10.91 -21.60 -22.93
CA GLN A 28 10.17 -20.93 -24.01
C GLN A 28 8.68 -20.73 -23.69
N ARG A 29 8.04 -21.70 -23.03
CA ARG A 29 6.61 -21.63 -22.66
C ARG A 29 6.33 -20.55 -21.60
N PRO A 30 7.06 -20.49 -20.47
CA PRO A 30 7.01 -19.35 -19.55
C PRO A 30 7.20 -17.98 -20.20
N LYS A 31 8.15 -17.85 -21.15
CA LYS A 31 8.32 -16.60 -21.90
C LYS A 31 7.02 -16.20 -22.60
N ILE A 32 6.40 -17.12 -23.36
CA ILE A 32 5.16 -16.85 -24.10
C ILE A 32 4.04 -16.34 -23.17
N TYR A 33 3.88 -16.94 -21.98
CA TYR A 33 2.86 -16.50 -21.02
C TYR A 33 3.11 -15.09 -20.47
N LEU A 34 4.34 -14.77 -20.08
CA LEU A 34 4.71 -13.43 -19.62
C LEU A 34 4.54 -12.38 -20.72
N PHE A 35 4.97 -12.70 -21.94
CA PHE A 35 4.78 -11.81 -23.10
C PHE A 35 3.30 -11.52 -23.33
N SER A 36 2.45 -12.56 -23.30
CA SER A 36 1.01 -12.42 -23.50
C SER A 36 0.38 -11.58 -22.39
N TYR A 37 0.72 -11.86 -21.13
CA TYR A 37 0.20 -11.16 -19.96
C TYR A 37 0.52 -9.67 -19.96
N PHE A 38 1.78 -9.29 -20.21
CA PHE A 38 2.16 -7.87 -20.22
C PHE A 38 1.69 -7.12 -21.46
N THR A 39 1.39 -7.82 -22.56
CA THR A 39 0.78 -7.21 -23.74
C THR A 39 -0.67 -6.78 -23.49
N ILE A 40 -1.41 -7.52 -22.65
CA ILE A 40 -2.80 -7.21 -22.34
C ILE A 40 -2.97 -6.36 -21.07
N ASN A 41 -1.95 -6.32 -20.19
CA ASN A 41 -2.03 -5.64 -18.89
C ASN A 41 -0.94 -4.57 -18.74
N GLU A 42 -1.19 -3.39 -19.33
CA GLU A 42 -0.23 -2.27 -19.37
C GLU A 42 0.09 -1.72 -17.96
N LYS A 43 -0.86 -1.77 -17.02
CA LYS A 43 -0.63 -1.36 -15.63
C LYS A 43 0.33 -2.33 -14.93
N SER A 44 0.09 -3.64 -15.05
CA SER A 44 1.00 -4.65 -14.49
C SER A 44 2.39 -4.60 -15.14
N LYS A 45 2.46 -4.28 -16.43
CA LYS A 45 3.72 -4.11 -17.16
C LYS A 45 4.57 -2.97 -16.58
N SER A 46 3.99 -1.77 -16.40
CA SER A 46 4.72 -0.62 -15.84
C SER A 46 5.19 -0.88 -14.39
N SER A 47 4.36 -1.54 -13.58
CA SER A 47 4.75 -1.97 -12.23
C SER A 47 5.90 -2.98 -12.25
N ALA A 48 5.86 -3.93 -13.18
CA ALA A 48 6.88 -4.96 -13.31
C ALA A 48 8.22 -4.42 -13.84
N GLU A 49 8.21 -3.48 -14.79
CA GLU A 49 9.42 -2.76 -15.23
C GLU A 49 10.08 -2.01 -14.07
N THR A 50 9.26 -1.37 -13.23
CA THR A 50 9.74 -0.68 -12.03
C THR A 50 10.37 -1.66 -11.05
N ALA A 51 9.69 -2.77 -10.73
CA ALA A 51 10.20 -3.79 -9.82
C ALA A 51 11.53 -4.42 -10.32
N LEU A 52 11.62 -4.75 -11.62
CA LEU A 52 12.83 -5.32 -12.21
C LEU A 52 14.03 -4.37 -12.18
N SER A 53 13.79 -3.05 -12.15
CA SER A 53 14.87 -2.06 -12.05
C SER A 53 15.55 -2.03 -10.67
N PHE A 54 14.90 -2.58 -9.64
CA PHE A 54 15.44 -2.70 -8.28
C PHE A 54 16.13 -4.04 -8.01
N CYS A 55 15.98 -5.03 -8.89
CA CYS A 55 16.67 -6.31 -8.75
C CYS A 55 18.17 -6.14 -9.00
N GLU A 56 19.00 -6.64 -8.08
CA GLU A 56 20.45 -6.50 -8.13
C GLU A 56 21.11 -7.49 -9.11
N ASN A 57 20.43 -8.59 -9.41
CA ASN A 57 20.96 -9.69 -10.23
C ASN A 57 19.85 -10.41 -11.02
N ASP A 58 20.26 -11.31 -11.91
CA ASP A 58 19.37 -12.07 -12.78
C ASP A 58 18.53 -13.12 -12.01
N GLU A 59 19.01 -13.61 -10.86
CA GLU A 59 18.26 -14.56 -10.02
C GLU A 59 17.03 -13.89 -9.40
N GLU A 60 17.16 -12.67 -8.90
CA GLU A 60 16.06 -11.88 -8.37
C GLU A 60 15.02 -11.54 -9.44
N LYS A 61 15.48 -11.16 -10.65
CA LYS A 61 14.59 -10.90 -11.79
C LYS A 61 13.83 -12.16 -12.20
N LEU A 62 14.51 -13.31 -12.22
CA LEU A 62 13.89 -14.61 -12.52
C LEU A 62 12.86 -14.99 -11.45
N ALA A 63 13.19 -14.82 -10.17
CA ALA A 63 12.27 -15.10 -9.07
C ALA A 63 11.00 -14.24 -9.16
N TYR A 64 11.15 -12.96 -9.47
CA TYR A 64 10.02 -12.04 -9.67
C TYR A 64 9.13 -12.48 -10.85
N LEU A 65 9.73 -12.77 -12.01
CA LEU A 65 8.97 -13.19 -13.19
C LEU A 65 8.29 -14.56 -13.00
N ASN A 66 8.93 -15.49 -12.29
CA ASN A 66 8.34 -16.78 -11.95
C ASN A 66 7.15 -16.64 -10.99
N ASN A 67 7.16 -15.65 -10.09
CA ASN A 67 6.00 -15.35 -9.25
C ASN A 67 4.82 -14.89 -10.12
N ILE A 68 5.05 -13.98 -11.07
CA ILE A 68 4.01 -13.54 -12.00
C ILE A 68 3.48 -14.71 -12.83
N LEU A 69 4.34 -15.63 -13.26
CA LEU A 69 3.92 -16.86 -13.93
C LEU A 69 3.01 -17.73 -13.05
N SER A 70 3.36 -17.93 -11.79
CA SER A 70 2.51 -18.66 -10.83
C SER A 70 1.14 -17.99 -10.67
N LEU A 71 1.08 -16.65 -10.64
CA LEU A 71 -0.18 -15.90 -10.59
C LEU A 71 -1.02 -16.07 -11.88
N ILE A 72 -0.36 -16.10 -13.05
CA ILE A 72 -1.04 -16.36 -14.33
C ILE A 72 -1.59 -17.80 -14.35
N GLU A 73 -0.79 -18.78 -13.94
CA GLU A 73 -1.15 -20.20 -13.97
C GLU A 73 -2.27 -20.53 -12.96
N SER A 74 -2.23 -19.96 -11.76
CA SER A 74 -3.30 -20.08 -10.76
C SER A 74 -4.60 -19.40 -11.20
N SER A 75 -4.52 -18.28 -11.91
CA SER A 75 -5.70 -17.63 -12.51
C SER A 75 -6.34 -18.45 -13.63
N VAL A 76 -5.57 -19.31 -14.33
CA VAL A 76 -6.08 -20.16 -15.41
C VAL A 76 -6.71 -21.45 -14.85
N HIS A 77 -6.21 -21.97 -13.73
CA HIS A 77 -6.73 -23.20 -13.11
C HIS A 77 -8.09 -23.09 -12.42
N SER A 78 -8.60 -21.88 -12.16
CA SER A 78 -9.95 -21.69 -11.60
C SER A 78 -11.09 -21.98 -12.59
N THR A 79 -10.78 -22.26 -13.88
CA THR A 79 -11.78 -22.48 -14.93
C THR A 79 -11.84 -23.91 -15.50
N VAL A 80 -10.98 -24.85 -15.09
CA VAL A 80 -11.03 -26.23 -15.62
C VAL A 80 -10.71 -27.27 -14.53
N ASN A 81 -11.80 -27.78 -13.94
CA ASN A 81 -12.03 -29.12 -13.36
C ASN A 81 -11.08 -29.72 -12.31
N GLY A 82 -11.72 -30.35 -11.31
CA GLY A 82 -11.08 -31.32 -10.42
C GLY A 82 -10.64 -32.58 -11.17
N ASP A 83 -9.47 -33.08 -10.79
CA ASP A 83 -9.28 -34.40 -10.19
C ASP A 83 -7.82 -34.48 -9.70
N GLU A 84 -7.61 -35.31 -8.68
CA GLU A 84 -6.38 -35.50 -7.92
C GLU A 84 -5.12 -35.75 -8.78
N MET A 85 -4.00 -35.08 -8.46
CA MET A 85 -2.74 -35.81 -8.20
C MET A 85 -1.66 -34.93 -7.54
N SER A 86 -1.29 -35.33 -6.33
CA SER A 86 0.07 -35.33 -5.75
C SER A 86 1.03 -34.19 -6.12
N SER A 87 1.20 -33.23 -5.22
CA SER A 87 2.44 -32.43 -5.14
C SER A 87 2.66 -31.85 -3.74
N THR A 88 3.08 -32.70 -2.81
CA THR A 88 3.71 -32.31 -1.55
C THR A 88 5.15 -31.87 -1.83
N SER A 89 5.36 -30.62 -2.24
CA SER A 89 6.70 -29.97 -2.18
C SER A 89 6.72 -28.46 -2.44
N THR A 90 5.68 -27.86 -3.01
CA THR A 90 5.70 -26.43 -3.41
C THR A 90 5.22 -25.47 -2.30
N GLU A 91 4.25 -25.88 -1.47
CA GLU A 91 3.66 -25.04 -0.42
C GLU A 91 4.68 -24.62 0.66
N ALA A 92 5.63 -25.51 1.00
CA ALA A 92 6.59 -25.25 2.06
C ALA A 92 7.64 -24.18 1.69
N GLU A 93 7.88 -23.95 0.40
CA GLU A 93 8.85 -22.95 -0.09
C GLU A 93 8.19 -21.60 -0.39
N GLU A 94 6.98 -21.59 -0.99
CA GLU A 94 6.15 -20.38 -1.16
C GLU A 94 5.74 -19.77 0.19
N MET A 95 5.37 -20.60 1.18
CA MET A 95 4.99 -20.13 2.51
C MET A 95 6.20 -19.58 3.30
N LYS A 96 7.39 -20.16 3.12
CA LYS A 96 8.64 -19.67 3.76
C LYS A 96 9.12 -18.33 3.20
N PHE A 97 8.99 -18.10 1.89
CA PHE A 97 9.37 -16.81 1.28
C PHE A 97 8.42 -15.69 1.72
N ASN A 98 7.10 -15.95 1.71
CA ASN A 98 6.10 -15.00 2.20
C ASN A 98 6.31 -14.69 3.70
N ASP A 99 6.61 -15.69 4.53
CA ASP A 99 6.87 -15.48 5.95
C ASP A 99 8.10 -14.59 6.22
N ALA A 100 9.19 -14.78 5.48
CA ALA A 100 10.40 -13.98 5.65
C ALA A 100 10.17 -12.52 5.24
N VAL A 101 9.45 -12.28 4.13
CA VAL A 101 9.08 -10.94 3.66
C VAL A 101 8.14 -10.26 4.66
N LEU A 102 7.08 -10.94 5.09
CA LEU A 102 6.12 -10.40 6.07
C LEU A 102 6.80 -10.12 7.41
N LYS A 103 7.73 -10.98 7.88
CA LYS A 103 8.52 -10.72 9.09
C LYS A 103 9.36 -9.46 8.97
N LYS A 104 10.05 -9.26 7.84
CA LYS A 104 10.81 -8.02 7.59
C LYS A 104 9.90 -6.80 7.53
N PHE A 105 8.74 -6.91 6.90
CA PHE A 105 7.74 -5.84 6.81
C PHE A 105 7.20 -5.44 8.19
N VAL A 106 6.81 -6.43 9.02
CA VAL A 106 6.37 -6.24 10.40
C VAL A 106 7.44 -5.52 11.23
N GLN A 107 8.71 -5.92 11.09
CA GLN A 107 9.83 -5.29 11.77
C GLN A 107 10.07 -3.86 11.29
N LYS A 108 10.13 -3.63 9.96
CA LYS A 108 10.32 -2.31 9.33
C LYS A 108 9.28 -1.31 9.81
N LEU A 109 8.02 -1.71 9.86
CA LEU A 109 6.91 -0.85 10.27
C LEU A 109 6.66 -0.83 11.77
N ASN A 110 7.40 -1.64 12.53
CA ASN A 110 7.24 -1.83 13.96
C ASN A 110 5.79 -2.17 14.35
N LEU A 111 5.13 -3.04 13.58
CA LEU A 111 3.70 -3.34 13.76
C LEU A 111 3.40 -3.97 15.12
N LYS A 112 4.39 -4.58 15.78
CA LYS A 112 4.25 -5.09 17.15
C LYS A 112 3.78 -4.04 18.16
N GLN A 113 4.07 -2.76 17.94
CA GLN A 113 3.52 -1.70 18.81
C GLN A 113 1.99 -1.59 18.74
N LEU A 114 1.37 -2.08 17.66
CA LEU A 114 -0.09 -2.11 17.49
C LEU A 114 -0.75 -3.25 18.28
N GLU A 115 0.02 -4.21 18.80
CA GLU A 115 -0.48 -5.32 19.64
C GLU A 115 -0.93 -4.84 21.03
N GLN A 116 -0.61 -3.60 21.41
CA GLN A 116 -1.08 -3.01 22.67
C GLN A 116 -2.61 -2.88 22.74
N PHE A 117 -3.30 -2.93 21.59
CA PHE A 117 -4.76 -2.87 21.48
C PHE A 117 -5.37 -4.26 21.31
N GLU A 118 -4.91 -5.00 20.31
CA GLU A 118 -5.32 -6.38 20.02
C GLU A 118 -4.17 -7.13 19.31
N PRO A 119 -3.94 -8.42 19.60
CA PRO A 119 -2.96 -9.23 18.89
C PRO A 119 -3.15 -9.21 17.37
N LEU A 120 -2.06 -9.11 16.62
CA LEU A 120 -2.08 -9.17 15.16
C LEU A 120 -2.25 -10.62 14.69
N LYS A 121 -3.06 -10.81 13.65
CA LYS A 121 -3.28 -12.11 13.01
C LYS A 121 -2.48 -12.15 11.71
N ASP A 122 -1.82 -13.25 11.39
CA ASP A 122 -0.98 -13.36 10.19
C ASP A 122 -1.73 -13.02 8.89
N LYS A 123 -3.01 -13.44 8.80
CA LYS A 123 -3.90 -13.10 7.68
C LYS A 123 -4.08 -11.59 7.50
N ASP A 124 -4.11 -10.84 8.59
CA ASP A 124 -4.38 -9.40 8.61
C ASP A 124 -3.09 -8.65 8.26
N ILE A 125 -1.94 -9.12 8.74
CA ILE A 125 -0.62 -8.62 8.34
C ILE A 125 -0.45 -8.76 6.82
N LYS A 126 -0.85 -9.91 6.25
CA LYS A 126 -0.80 -10.11 4.80
C LYS A 126 -1.70 -9.13 4.06
N LYS A 127 -2.96 -8.95 4.48
CA LYS A 127 -3.87 -7.95 3.87
C LYS A 127 -3.27 -6.55 3.89
N PHE A 128 -2.71 -6.14 5.04
CA PHE A 128 -2.08 -4.83 5.17
C PHE A 128 -0.84 -4.69 4.27
N TYR A 129 -0.03 -5.75 4.15
CA TYR A 129 1.09 -5.79 3.20
C TYR A 129 0.63 -5.63 1.75
N ASP A 130 -0.41 -6.37 1.35
CA ASP A 130 -0.96 -6.32 -0.01
C ASP A 130 -1.51 -4.92 -0.34
N PHE A 131 -2.12 -4.24 0.63
CA PHE A 131 -2.58 -2.84 0.50
C PHE A 131 -1.43 -1.84 0.42
N ALA A 132 -0.48 -1.92 1.37
CA ALA A 132 0.51 -0.88 1.59
C ALA A 132 1.70 -0.98 0.60
N GLY A 133 2.02 -2.21 0.19
CA GLY A 133 3.23 -2.52 -0.58
C GLY A 133 4.50 -2.54 0.28
N PRO A 134 5.59 -3.12 -0.26
CA PRO A 134 6.85 -3.33 0.48
C PRO A 134 7.54 -2.03 0.90
N ASP A 135 7.35 -0.96 0.11
CA ASP A 135 8.01 0.33 0.31
C ASP A 135 7.30 1.25 1.29
N PHE A 136 6.14 0.83 1.81
CA PHE A 136 5.37 1.64 2.75
C PHE A 136 6.22 2.09 3.95
N THR A 137 5.96 3.32 4.36
CA THR A 137 6.42 3.90 5.61
C THR A 137 5.28 4.72 6.21
N TRP A 138 5.12 4.61 7.53
CA TRP A 138 4.19 5.47 8.26
C TRP A 138 4.63 6.93 8.16
N PRO A 139 3.71 7.88 7.93
CA PRO A 139 4.02 9.30 8.11
C PRO A 139 4.52 9.53 9.54
N SER A 140 5.56 10.35 9.72
CA SER A 140 6.15 10.63 11.03
C SER A 140 5.17 11.33 11.97
N THR A 141 4.16 12.01 11.40
CA THR A 141 3.07 12.70 12.10
C THR A 141 1.96 11.77 12.57
N SER A 142 1.95 10.50 12.15
CA SER A 142 0.95 9.53 12.60
C SER A 142 1.35 8.87 13.91
N ASP A 143 0.56 9.12 14.94
CA ASP A 143 0.69 8.47 16.24
C ASP A 143 0.22 7.02 16.23
N ILE A 144 0.49 6.30 17.31
CA ILE A 144 0.22 4.87 17.40
C ILE A 144 -1.27 4.51 17.32
N ASN A 145 -2.17 5.36 17.84
CA ASN A 145 -3.61 5.13 17.76
C ASN A 145 -4.09 5.28 16.32
N GLU A 146 -3.60 6.31 15.61
CA GLU A 146 -3.95 6.51 14.22
C GLU A 146 -3.41 5.39 13.32
N ARG A 147 -2.18 4.94 13.55
CA ARG A 147 -1.62 3.78 12.84
C ARG A 147 -2.47 2.53 13.05
N ARG A 148 -2.95 2.30 14.28
CA ARG A 148 -3.86 1.19 14.58
C ARG A 148 -5.18 1.33 13.84
N ALA A 149 -5.80 2.52 13.88
CA ALA A 149 -7.05 2.77 13.17
C ALA A 149 -6.91 2.54 11.65
N ILE A 150 -5.82 3.04 11.05
CA ILE A 150 -5.52 2.79 9.62
C ILE A 150 -5.35 1.31 9.34
N TYR A 151 -4.61 0.58 10.18
CA TYR A 151 -4.46 -0.86 10.05
C TYR A 151 -5.83 -1.57 10.09
N ASP A 152 -6.67 -1.25 11.07
CA ASP A 152 -7.98 -1.86 11.24
C ASP A 152 -8.92 -1.58 10.06
N TYR A 153 -8.91 -0.36 9.52
CA TYR A 153 -9.69 -0.02 8.32
C TYR A 153 -9.36 -0.89 7.11
N ILE A 154 -8.14 -1.43 7.03
CA ILE A 154 -7.72 -2.32 5.96
C ILE A 154 -8.03 -3.78 6.30
N THR A 155 -7.73 -4.20 7.53
CA THR A 155 -7.72 -5.63 7.85
C THR A 155 -9.05 -6.17 8.34
N ASP A 156 -9.77 -5.33 9.08
CA ASP A 156 -11.05 -5.65 9.73
C ASP A 156 -11.95 -4.40 9.78
N PRO A 157 -12.39 -3.87 8.62
CA PRO A 157 -13.22 -2.67 8.56
C PRO A 157 -14.57 -2.87 9.26
N ASP A 158 -15.12 -1.78 9.80
CA ASP A 158 -16.44 -1.79 10.43
C ASP A 158 -17.49 -2.38 9.46
N PRO A 159 -18.31 -3.35 9.90
CA PRO A 159 -19.32 -3.98 9.03
C PRO A 159 -20.36 -3.01 8.44
N ARG A 160 -20.47 -1.79 8.98
CA ARG A 160 -21.35 -0.73 8.47
C ARG A 160 -20.76 0.00 7.27
N PHE A 161 -19.46 -0.18 7.00
CA PHE A 161 -18.81 0.41 5.85
C PHE A 161 -19.22 -0.30 4.57
N GLN A 162 -19.33 0.50 3.51
CA GLN A 162 -19.49 -0.03 2.15
C GLN A 162 -18.18 -0.71 1.71
N GLU A 163 -18.28 -1.60 0.73
CA GLU A 163 -17.09 -2.24 0.15
C GLU A 163 -16.08 -1.18 -0.33
N GLY A 164 -14.81 -1.34 0.06
CA GLY A 164 -13.73 -0.39 -0.26
C GLY A 164 -13.70 0.89 0.59
N GLN A 165 -14.74 1.21 1.37
CA GLN A 165 -14.77 2.45 2.17
C GLN A 165 -13.69 2.46 3.27
N GLY A 166 -13.37 1.32 3.88
CA GLY A 166 -12.25 1.23 4.83
C GLY A 166 -10.91 1.60 4.19
N GLU A 167 -10.63 1.04 3.00
CA GLU A 167 -9.42 1.37 2.23
C GLU A 167 -9.36 2.85 1.87
N GLU A 168 -10.48 3.43 1.42
CA GLU A 168 -10.57 4.85 1.09
C GLU A 168 -10.28 5.74 2.31
N ILE A 169 -10.82 5.41 3.49
CA ILE A 169 -10.50 6.10 4.74
C ILE A 169 -9.00 6.03 5.03
N ALA A 170 -8.40 4.85 4.92
CA ALA A 170 -6.97 4.65 5.16
C ALA A 170 -6.10 5.46 4.19
N ILE A 171 -6.42 5.44 2.89
CA ILE A 171 -5.73 6.21 1.85
C ILE A 171 -5.81 7.71 2.15
N ASN A 172 -7.00 8.23 2.45
CA ASN A 172 -7.21 9.65 2.70
C ASN A 172 -6.53 10.13 3.99
N ARG A 173 -6.54 9.31 5.05
CA ARG A 173 -5.79 9.62 6.29
C ARG A 173 -4.29 9.64 6.08
N LEU A 174 -3.75 8.68 5.34
CA LEU A 174 -2.32 8.64 5.01
C LEU A 174 -1.91 9.86 4.16
N ALA A 175 -2.72 10.22 3.17
CA ALA A 175 -2.50 11.42 2.35
C ALA A 175 -2.53 12.70 3.20
N TYR A 176 -3.51 12.85 4.08
CA TYR A 176 -3.60 13.98 5.00
C TYR A 176 -2.34 14.12 5.85
N ARG A 177 -1.86 13.02 6.45
CA ARG A 177 -0.67 13.05 7.30
C ARG A 177 0.61 13.36 6.52
N ARG A 178 0.77 12.85 5.31
CA ARG A 178 1.88 13.23 4.41
C ARG A 178 1.84 14.71 4.04
N LEU A 179 0.66 15.29 3.83
CA LEU A 179 0.50 16.72 3.56
C LEU A 179 0.93 17.58 4.76
N ILE A 180 0.60 17.15 5.98
CA ILE A 180 1.05 17.79 7.22
C ILE A 180 2.57 17.66 7.38
N GLU A 181 3.11 16.45 7.25
CA GLU A 181 4.55 16.14 7.37
C GLU A 181 5.40 16.97 6.41
N THR A 182 4.93 17.15 5.17
CA THR A 182 5.63 17.95 4.15
C THR A 182 5.42 19.45 4.30
N GLY A 183 4.51 19.90 5.17
CA GLY A 183 4.15 21.32 5.29
C GLY A 183 3.47 21.89 4.03
N SER A 184 2.82 21.03 3.23
CA SER A 184 2.25 21.41 1.93
C SER A 184 0.88 22.10 2.04
N LEU A 185 0.31 22.20 3.24
CA LEU A 185 -1.00 22.80 3.47
C LEU A 185 -0.89 24.30 3.73
N ASP A 186 -1.80 25.07 3.12
CA ASP A 186 -1.82 26.52 3.18
C ASP A 186 -3.03 26.99 4.00
N SER A 187 -2.78 27.38 5.26
CA SER A 187 -3.84 27.82 6.17
C SER A 187 -4.49 29.14 5.79
N SER A 188 -3.92 29.89 4.83
CA SER A 188 -4.55 31.10 4.30
C SER A 188 -5.73 30.81 3.37
N LYS A 189 -5.78 29.60 2.79
CA LYS A 189 -6.87 29.16 1.88
C LYS A 189 -8.07 28.57 2.62
N GLY A 190 -7.90 28.21 3.88
CA GLY A 190 -8.95 27.67 4.73
C GLY A 190 -8.35 26.99 5.95
N LYS A 191 -9.18 26.79 6.98
CA LYS A 191 -8.74 26.12 8.21
C LYS A 191 -8.84 24.60 8.12
N TYR A 192 -9.69 24.11 7.22
CA TYR A 192 -9.92 22.70 6.97
C TYR A 192 -9.44 22.32 5.57
N VAL A 193 -9.08 21.05 5.41
CA VAL A 193 -8.77 20.43 4.12
C VAL A 193 -9.72 19.29 3.85
N HIS A 194 -10.08 19.16 2.59
CA HIS A 194 -10.88 18.08 2.07
C HIS A 194 -10.02 17.17 1.20
N ILE A 195 -9.98 15.87 1.52
CA ILE A 195 -9.17 14.87 0.85
C ILE A 195 -10.06 13.72 0.41
N GLU A 196 -9.92 13.35 -0.87
CA GLU A 196 -10.59 12.22 -1.51
C GLU A 196 -9.59 11.50 -2.41
N HIS A 197 -9.68 10.18 -2.51
CA HIS A 197 -8.86 9.31 -3.34
C HIS A 197 -7.35 9.58 -3.18
N GLY A 198 -6.94 9.88 -1.95
CA GLY A 198 -5.56 10.18 -1.58
C GLY A 198 -5.05 11.54 -2.05
N LYS A 199 -5.93 12.47 -2.44
CA LYS A 199 -5.57 13.77 -3.00
C LYS A 199 -6.28 14.92 -2.29
N LEU A 200 -5.59 16.04 -2.15
CA LEU A 200 -6.18 17.29 -1.69
C LEU A 200 -7.17 17.80 -2.75
N VAL A 201 -8.46 17.81 -2.42
CA VAL A 201 -9.54 18.32 -3.28
C VAL A 201 -9.73 19.82 -3.08
N GLY A 202 -9.57 20.31 -1.85
CA GLY A 202 -9.72 21.74 -1.57
C GLY A 202 -9.58 22.09 -0.10
N TYR A 203 -9.82 23.38 0.16
CA TYR A 203 -9.82 23.98 1.50
C TYR A 203 -11.24 24.40 1.86
N GLY A 204 -11.52 24.49 3.15
CA GLY A 204 -12.79 25.03 3.62
C GLY A 204 -12.77 25.53 5.06
N SER A 205 -13.97 25.81 5.56
CA SER A 205 -14.27 26.28 6.90
C SER A 205 -14.86 25.17 7.76
N GLU A 206 -15.14 25.46 9.02
CA GLU A 206 -15.95 24.56 9.84
C GLU A 206 -17.32 24.33 9.17
N LEU A 207 -17.75 23.07 9.15
CA LEU A 207 -19.03 22.64 8.60
C LEU A 207 -20.01 22.37 9.74
N SER A 208 -21.31 22.55 9.49
CA SER A 208 -22.33 22.01 10.38
C SER A 208 -22.32 20.47 10.33
N GLU A 209 -22.97 19.83 11.32
CA GLU A 209 -23.11 18.37 11.32
C GLU A 209 -23.87 17.89 10.08
N GLU A 210 -24.92 18.61 9.66
CA GLU A 210 -25.69 18.28 8.47
C GLU A 210 -24.84 18.37 7.20
N GLU A 211 -24.09 19.47 7.02
CA GLU A 211 -23.20 19.65 5.87
C GLU A 211 -22.12 18.56 5.81
N TYR A 212 -21.55 18.20 6.96
CA TYR A 212 -20.58 17.12 7.06
C TYR A 212 -21.18 15.75 6.72
N MET A 213 -22.39 15.47 7.18
CA MET A 213 -23.08 14.21 6.91
C MET A 213 -23.50 14.09 5.43
N GLU A 214 -23.92 15.18 4.80
CA GLU A 214 -24.16 15.22 3.36
C GLU A 214 -22.88 14.94 2.57
N LEU A 215 -21.74 15.50 3.01
CA LEU A 215 -20.45 15.29 2.39
C LEU A 215 -19.98 13.84 2.51
N ILE A 216 -20.09 13.22 3.68
CA ILE A 216 -19.79 11.78 3.88
C ILE A 216 -20.68 10.90 3.01
N LYS A 217 -21.97 11.22 2.93
CA LYS A 217 -22.92 10.42 2.15
C LYS A 217 -22.59 10.47 0.66
N LYS A 218 -22.13 11.62 0.17
CA LYS A 218 -21.72 11.81 -1.22
C LYS A 218 -20.38 11.14 -1.51
N ASN A 219 -19.42 11.26 -0.61
CA ASN A 219 -18.05 10.78 -0.75
C ASN A 219 -17.65 9.90 0.46
N PRO A 220 -18.11 8.64 0.51
CA PRO A 220 -17.79 7.75 1.61
C PRO A 220 -16.29 7.57 1.78
N GLY A 221 -15.79 7.78 3.00
CA GLY A 221 -14.37 7.62 3.33
C GLY A 221 -13.48 8.84 3.08
N MET A 222 -14.06 9.96 2.61
CA MET A 222 -13.37 11.25 2.55
C MET A 222 -12.85 11.69 3.93
N VAL A 223 -11.81 12.54 3.92
CA VAL A 223 -11.30 13.20 5.13
C VAL A 223 -11.56 14.70 5.01
N TYR A 224 -12.27 15.24 6.00
CA TYR A 224 -12.41 16.68 6.22
C TYR A 224 -11.82 17.03 7.58
N SER A 225 -10.67 17.71 7.62
CA SER A 225 -9.92 17.90 8.87
C SER A 225 -9.19 19.22 8.94
N LEU A 226 -8.93 19.70 10.17
CA LEU A 226 -8.19 20.92 10.43
C LEU A 226 -6.74 20.83 9.93
N ILE A 227 -6.18 21.93 9.43
CA ILE A 227 -4.77 22.01 9.06
C ILE A 227 -3.90 22.11 10.32
N GLU A 228 -4.27 23.03 11.21
CA GLU A 228 -3.59 23.21 12.48
C GLU A 228 -4.29 22.34 13.52
N GLN A 229 -3.74 21.17 13.79
CA GLN A 229 -4.13 20.41 14.97
C GLN A 229 -3.55 21.15 16.17
N GLU A 230 -4.37 21.98 16.84
CA GLU A 230 -4.03 22.46 18.17
C GLU A 230 -3.62 21.24 18.99
N ALA A 231 -2.41 21.25 19.54
CA ALA A 231 -1.97 20.21 20.43
C ALA A 231 -2.98 20.17 21.58
N VAL A 232 -3.93 19.23 21.53
CA VAL A 232 -4.90 19.04 22.59
C VAL A 232 -4.08 18.62 23.80
N ARG A 233 -3.72 19.59 24.64
CA ARG A 233 -3.41 19.34 26.04
C ARG A 233 -4.69 18.77 26.61
N ILE A 234 -4.83 17.45 26.58
CA ILE A 234 -5.84 16.73 27.36
C ILE A 234 -5.52 17.06 28.82
N ARG A 235 -6.12 18.14 29.34
CA ARG A 235 -6.32 18.27 30.77
C ARG A 235 -7.45 17.30 31.07
N PHE A 236 -7.10 16.15 31.64
CA PHE A 236 -8.08 15.39 32.39
C PHE A 236 -8.60 16.31 33.50
N SER A 237 -9.72 17.00 33.27
CA SER A 237 -10.51 17.52 34.37
C SER A 237 -11.27 16.32 34.93
N SER A 238 -10.65 15.64 35.88
CA SER A 238 -11.37 14.82 36.84
C SER A 238 -12.29 15.73 37.64
N THR A 239 -13.50 15.99 37.15
CA THR A 239 -14.57 16.47 38.02
C THR A 239 -15.16 15.26 38.72
N ALA A 240 -14.46 14.83 39.76
CA ALA A 240 -15.15 14.34 40.95
C ALA A 240 -16.08 15.46 41.45
N ASN A 241 -17.27 15.05 41.90
CA ASN A 241 -18.32 15.80 42.61
C ASN A 241 -19.31 16.63 41.78
N LYS A 242 -20.55 16.13 41.69
CA LYS A 242 -21.72 16.51 42.54
C LYS A 242 -22.88 15.54 42.20
N LYS A 243 -23.28 14.61 43.08
CA LYS A 243 -24.28 14.70 44.17
C LYS A 243 -25.67 15.21 43.72
N GLU A 244 -26.69 14.37 44.01
CA GLU A 244 -28.07 14.67 44.43
C GLU A 244 -28.88 15.62 43.49
N TRP A 245 -30.03 15.27 42.91
CA TRP A 245 -31.22 14.54 43.39
C TRP A 245 -31.90 13.80 42.24
#